data_AF-A0A378B2M0-F1
#
_entry.id   AF-A0A378B2M0-F1
#
_cell.length_a   1.000
_cell.length_b   1.000
_cell.length_c   1.000
_cell.angle_alpha   90.00
_cell.angle_beta   90.00
_cell.angle_gamma   90.00
#
_symmetry.space_group_name_H-M   'P 1'
#
loop_
_entity.id
_entity.type
_entity.pdbx_description
1 polymer ?
#
loop_
_entity_poly.entity_id
_entity_poly.type
_entity_poly.pdbx_seq_one_letter_code
_entity_poly.pdbx_strand_id
1 'polypeptide(L)'
;MNDPKESRGLFGPQSAIWQVHGDFTSMLCGGISALLLQMLHPLALAGVWDHSRFREDILGRLRRTSQFISATTFATTPDAERLIAKVQGIHQRIAGVDKDGTPYQASDPALLTWVHVAECSCFMASHLRYKRTVVSPERQEDYFRESAEIARRLGARDIPQTPQEVADYLEAMRPRLRCDERTREVAEVLLSHPSAGADEPAGRPGDDERRN
;
A
#
# COMPACT_ATOMS: atom_id res chain seq x y z
N MET A 1 -15.15 7.32 30.14
CA MET A 1 -15.68 5.98 29.82
C MET A 1 -15.71 5.92 28.31
N ASN A 2 -14.74 5.28 27.65
CA ASN A 2 -14.69 5.26 26.18
C ASN A 2 -15.90 4.50 25.63
N ASP A 3 -16.47 4.99 24.54
CA ASP A 3 -17.60 4.34 23.86
C ASP A 3 -17.14 2.94 23.38
N PRO A 4 -17.90 1.86 23.59
CA PRO A 4 -17.60 0.55 23.01
C PRO A 4 -17.40 0.56 21.49
N LYS A 5 -17.82 1.62 20.77
CA LYS A 5 -17.47 1.87 19.37
C LYS A 5 -16.05 2.42 19.17
N GLU A 6 -15.53 3.21 20.10
CA GLU A 6 -14.16 3.76 20.04
C GLU A 6 -13.09 2.67 20.25
N SER A 7 -13.41 1.62 21.00
CA SER A 7 -12.53 0.44 21.16
C SER A 7 -12.61 -0.54 19.98
N ARG A 8 -13.62 -0.42 19.10
CA ARG A 8 -13.71 -1.19 17.86
C ARG A 8 -12.88 -0.48 16.79
N GLY A 9 -12.04 -1.23 16.08
CA GLY A 9 -11.34 -0.72 14.91
C GLY A 9 -12.31 -0.33 13.79
N LEU A 10 -11.81 0.33 12.75
CA LEU A 10 -12.60 0.61 11.53
C LEU A 10 -13.19 -0.68 10.93
N PHE A 11 -12.45 -1.78 11.10
CA PHE A 11 -12.82 -3.12 10.70
C PHE A 11 -12.61 -4.08 11.87
N GLY A 12 -13.29 -5.23 11.83
CA GLY A 12 -13.18 -6.27 12.85
C GLY A 12 -12.53 -7.56 12.31
N PRO A 13 -12.10 -8.49 13.17
CA PRO A 13 -11.43 -9.74 12.77
C PRO A 13 -12.17 -10.61 11.76
N GLN A 14 -13.49 -10.45 11.64
CA GLN A 14 -14.34 -11.17 10.69
C GLN A 14 -14.40 -10.51 9.30
N SER A 15 -13.89 -9.29 9.14
CA SER A 15 -13.95 -8.55 7.89
C SER A 15 -13.02 -9.17 6.83
N ALA A 16 -13.27 -8.88 5.56
CA ALA A 16 -12.43 -9.38 4.48
C ALA A 16 -11.05 -8.71 4.45
N ILE A 17 -10.97 -7.40 4.75
CA ILE A 17 -9.72 -6.64 4.82
C ILE A 17 -8.77 -7.17 5.91
N TRP A 18 -9.30 -7.60 7.06
CA TRP A 18 -8.51 -8.28 8.10
C TRP A 18 -7.89 -9.58 7.60
N GLN A 19 -8.67 -10.38 6.87
CA GLN A 19 -8.20 -11.64 6.31
C GLN A 19 -7.09 -11.43 5.27
N VAL A 20 -7.25 -10.45 4.37
CA VAL A 20 -6.29 -10.17 3.29
C VAL A 20 -5.00 -9.58 3.87
N HIS A 21 -5.11 -8.60 4.76
CA HIS A 21 -3.94 -7.88 5.32
C HIS A 21 -3.22 -8.65 6.43
N GLY A 22 -3.82 -9.71 6.99
CA GLY A 22 -3.26 -10.48 8.10
C GLY A 22 -2.10 -11.40 7.74
N ASP A 23 -1.80 -11.60 6.46
CA ASP A 23 -0.72 -12.48 6.00
C ASP A 23 0.51 -11.66 5.54
N PHE A 24 1.60 -11.77 6.30
CA PHE A 24 2.81 -10.97 6.09
C PHE A 24 3.44 -11.17 4.71
N THR A 25 3.60 -12.43 4.27
CA THR A 25 4.29 -12.74 3.01
C THR A 25 3.51 -12.22 1.80
N SER A 26 2.20 -12.46 1.74
CA SER A 26 1.38 -11.94 0.65
C SER A 26 1.30 -10.41 0.68
N MET A 27 1.23 -9.78 1.85
CA MET A 27 1.25 -8.32 1.96
C MET A 27 2.59 -7.72 1.50
N LEU A 28 3.73 -8.36 1.78
CA LEU A 28 5.03 -7.93 1.29
C LEU A 28 5.10 -7.99 -0.24
N CYS A 29 4.74 -9.14 -0.83
CA CYS A 29 4.75 -9.31 -2.29
C CYS A 29 3.76 -8.38 -2.99
N GLY A 30 2.56 -8.22 -2.41
CA GLY A 30 1.53 -7.31 -2.93
C GLY A 30 1.95 -5.85 -2.81
N GLY A 31 2.63 -5.47 -1.72
CA GLY A 31 3.12 -4.11 -1.51
C GLY A 31 4.21 -3.71 -2.49
N ILE A 32 5.17 -4.59 -2.77
CA ILE A 32 6.19 -4.34 -3.80
C ILE A 32 5.51 -4.21 -5.18
N SER A 33 4.58 -5.11 -5.50
CA SER A 33 3.82 -5.06 -6.77
C SER A 33 3.01 -3.76 -6.90
N ALA A 34 2.36 -3.33 -5.82
CA ALA A 34 1.60 -2.09 -5.76
C ALA A 34 2.48 -0.87 -6.05
N LEU A 35 3.68 -0.79 -5.46
CA LEU A 35 4.59 0.32 -5.70
C LEU A 35 5.04 0.38 -7.17
N LEU A 36 5.35 -0.77 -7.77
CA LEU A 36 5.71 -0.87 -9.17
C LEU A 36 4.56 -0.49 -10.10
N LEU A 37 3.32 -0.81 -9.74
CA LEU A 37 2.15 -0.39 -10.52
C LEU A 37 1.88 1.11 -10.35
N GLN A 38 1.86 1.60 -9.11
CA GLN A 38 1.58 3.01 -8.78
C GLN A 38 2.49 3.98 -9.52
N MET A 39 3.79 3.68 -9.61
CA MET A 39 4.78 4.54 -10.26
C MET A 39 4.59 4.69 -11.78
N LEU A 40 3.78 3.84 -12.42
CA LEU A 40 3.49 3.98 -13.84
C LEU A 40 2.59 5.20 -14.14
N HIS A 41 1.88 5.74 -13.15
CA HIS A 41 1.14 6.98 -13.33
C HIS A 41 2.07 8.20 -13.17
N PRO A 42 2.21 9.06 -14.20
CA PRO A 42 3.22 10.12 -14.22
C PRO A 42 3.12 11.05 -13.02
N LEU A 43 1.90 11.48 -12.67
CA LEU A 43 1.71 12.41 -11.54
C LEU A 43 1.88 11.74 -10.17
N ALA A 44 1.64 10.43 -10.06
CA ALA A 44 1.88 9.70 -8.81
C ALA A 44 3.39 9.58 -8.58
N LEU A 45 4.12 9.26 -9.66
CA LEU A 45 5.57 9.21 -9.65
C LEU A 45 6.18 10.58 -9.39
N ALA A 46 5.69 11.65 -10.00
CA ALA A 46 6.19 13.01 -9.76
C ALA A 46 6.14 13.38 -8.27
N GLY A 47 5.00 13.13 -7.60
CA GLY A 47 4.88 13.38 -6.16
C GLY A 47 5.87 12.59 -5.31
N VAL A 48 6.19 11.34 -5.68
CA VAL A 48 7.22 10.55 -4.98
C VAL A 48 8.62 11.06 -5.32
N TRP A 49 8.87 11.36 -6.59
CA TRP A 49 10.17 11.75 -7.10
C TRP A 49 10.64 13.08 -6.52
N ASP A 50 9.75 14.06 -6.47
CA ASP A 50 10.08 15.43 -6.11
C ASP A 50 10.07 15.66 -4.60
N HIS A 51 9.31 14.86 -3.84
CA HIS A 51 9.07 15.11 -2.41
C HIS A 51 9.50 13.98 -1.46
N SER A 52 10.12 12.91 -1.95
CA SER A 52 10.59 11.82 -1.09
C SER A 52 12.08 11.52 -1.24
N ARG A 53 12.72 11.17 -0.13
CA ARG A 53 14.07 10.60 -0.11
C ARG A 53 14.05 9.10 -0.43
N PHE A 54 13.28 8.68 -1.43
CA PHE A 54 13.12 7.25 -1.73
C PHE A 54 14.41 6.61 -2.26
N ARG A 55 15.47 7.34 -2.59
CA ARG A 55 16.76 6.73 -2.94
C ARG A 55 17.58 6.36 -1.70
N GLU A 56 17.35 7.10 -0.62
CA GLU A 56 18.14 7.04 0.61
C GLU A 56 17.40 6.29 1.73
N ASP A 57 16.06 6.32 1.74
CA ASP A 57 15.21 5.81 2.83
C ASP A 57 14.01 4.99 2.31
N ILE A 58 14.29 3.91 1.60
CA ILE A 58 13.25 3.01 1.03
C ILE A 58 12.59 2.21 2.14
N LEU A 59 13.40 1.68 3.05
CA LEU A 59 12.90 0.93 4.20
C LEU A 59 12.03 1.79 5.09
N GLY A 60 12.39 3.05 5.35
CA GLY A 60 11.53 3.98 6.07
C GLY A 60 10.26 4.32 5.30
N ARG A 61 10.31 4.44 3.96
CA ARG A 61 9.11 4.65 3.13
C ARG A 61 8.17 3.46 3.21
N LEU A 62 8.67 2.24 3.02
CA LEU A 62 7.91 1.00 3.16
C LEU A 62 7.31 0.86 4.56
N ARG A 63 8.09 1.17 5.60
CA ARG A 63 7.63 1.15 6.98
C ARG A 63 6.47 2.13 7.23
N ARG A 64 6.52 3.34 6.69
CA ARG A 64 5.43 4.34 6.83
C ARG A 64 4.14 3.86 6.17
N THR A 65 4.22 3.27 4.98
CA THR A 65 3.05 2.69 4.30
C THR A 65 2.50 1.48 5.07
N SER A 66 3.37 0.57 5.52
CA SER A 66 2.97 -0.58 6.34
C SER A 66 2.32 -0.16 7.66
N GLN A 67 2.83 0.89 8.32
CA GLN A 67 2.22 1.47 9.52
C GLN A 67 0.84 2.04 9.21
N PHE A 68 0.67 2.72 8.07
CA PHE A 68 -0.63 3.24 7.65
C PHE A 68 -1.64 2.11 7.47
N ILE A 69 -1.33 1.11 6.65
CA ILE A 69 -2.20 -0.04 6.38
C ILE A 69 -2.54 -0.78 7.67
N SER A 70 -1.54 -1.04 8.52
CA SER A 70 -1.73 -1.75 9.78
C SER A 70 -2.65 -0.98 10.72
N ALA A 71 -2.48 0.34 10.84
CA ALA A 71 -3.31 1.16 11.71
C ALA A 71 -4.75 1.26 11.19
N THR A 72 -4.95 1.48 9.89
CA THR A 72 -6.30 1.59 9.31
C THR A 72 -7.05 0.26 9.28
N THR A 73 -6.34 -0.87 9.33
CA THR A 73 -6.94 -2.20 9.36
C THR A 73 -7.17 -2.70 10.79
N PHE A 74 -6.14 -2.67 11.63
CA PHE A 74 -6.10 -3.41 12.90
C PHE A 74 -6.19 -2.55 14.16
N ALA A 75 -5.92 -1.24 14.08
CA ALA A 75 -5.94 -0.37 15.26
C ALA A 75 -7.36 0.09 15.62
N THR A 76 -7.48 0.78 16.75
CA THR A 76 -8.73 1.40 17.19
C THR A 76 -9.18 2.48 16.19
N THR A 77 -10.49 2.73 16.13
CA THR A 77 -11.03 3.79 15.26
C THR A 77 -10.35 5.15 15.49
N PRO A 78 -10.15 5.63 16.75
CA PRO A 78 -9.46 6.89 17.00
C PRO A 78 -8.01 6.93 16.48
N ASP A 79 -7.25 5.83 16.61
CA ASP A 79 -5.88 5.76 16.11
C ASP A 79 -5.83 5.77 14.58
N ALA A 80 -6.75 5.04 13.93
CA ALA A 80 -6.89 5.02 12.48
C ALA A 80 -7.28 6.41 11.94
N GLU A 81 -8.27 7.08 12.55
CA GLU A 81 -8.71 8.41 12.16
C GLU A 81 -7.63 9.47 12.33
N ARG A 82 -6.88 9.42 13.44
CA ARG A 82 -5.72 10.30 13.67
C ARG A 82 -4.68 10.14 12.56
N LEU A 83 -4.41 8.91 12.15
CA LEU A 83 -3.41 8.64 11.11
C LEU A 83 -3.90 9.02 9.72
N ILE A 84 -5.18 8.79 9.40
CA ILE A 84 -5.82 9.27 8.17
C ILE A 84 -5.70 10.79 8.07
N ALA A 85 -6.10 11.54 9.12
CA ALA A 85 -6.01 12.99 9.14
C ALA A 85 -4.56 13.48 8.95
N LYS A 86 -3.59 12.80 9.57
CA LYS A 86 -2.16 13.09 9.37
C LYS A 86 -1.74 12.91 7.91
N VAL A 87 -2.13 11.80 7.27
CA VAL A 87 -1.79 11.53 5.87
C VAL A 87 -2.48 12.51 4.93
N GLN A 88 -3.74 12.86 5.16
CA GLN A 88 -4.42 13.92 4.40
C GLN A 88 -3.66 15.24 4.46
N GLY A 89 -3.25 15.68 5.66
CA GLY A 89 -2.48 16.90 5.83
C GLY A 89 -1.08 16.83 5.19
N ILE A 90 -0.49 15.65 5.01
CA ILE A 90 0.73 15.47 4.21
C ILE A 90 0.41 15.62 2.72
N HIS A 91 -0.60 14.91 2.21
CA HIS A 91 -0.97 14.93 0.80
C HIS A 91 -1.37 16.31 0.31
N GLN A 92 -2.04 17.13 1.15
CA GLN A 92 -2.39 18.52 0.83
C GLN A 92 -1.17 19.42 0.61
N ARG A 93 -0.01 19.08 1.18
CA ARG A 93 1.24 19.85 1.07
C ARG A 93 2.16 19.36 -0.06
N ILE A 94 1.88 18.19 -0.64
CA ILE A 94 2.65 17.63 -1.74
C ILE A 94 1.99 18.07 -3.05
N ALA A 95 2.61 19.05 -3.70
CA ALA A 95 2.15 19.60 -4.97
C ALA A 95 3.36 20.10 -5.78
N GLY A 96 3.23 20.05 -7.11
CA GLY A 96 4.30 20.44 -8.02
C GLY A 96 3.80 20.49 -9.46
N VAL A 97 4.75 20.50 -10.39
CA VAL A 97 4.51 20.48 -11.83
C VAL A 97 5.41 19.40 -12.43
N ASP A 98 4.83 18.44 -13.14
CA ASP A 98 5.59 17.38 -13.82
C ASP A 98 6.40 17.94 -14.99
N LYS A 99 7.35 17.16 -15.52
CA LYS A 99 8.26 17.56 -16.61
C LYS A 99 7.54 18.05 -17.88
N ASP A 100 6.29 17.64 -18.10
CA ASP A 100 5.47 18.05 -19.24
C ASP A 100 4.62 19.31 -18.97
N GLY A 101 4.82 19.94 -17.81
CA GLY A 101 4.09 21.15 -17.40
C GLY A 101 2.76 20.86 -16.69
N THR A 102 2.39 19.59 -16.51
CA THR A 102 1.14 19.23 -15.84
C THR A 102 1.24 19.47 -14.33
N PRO A 103 0.39 20.33 -13.73
CA PRO A 103 0.37 20.50 -12.29
C PRO A 103 -0.17 19.23 -11.61
N TYR A 104 0.33 18.92 -10.43
CA TYR A 104 -0.18 17.83 -9.61
C TYR A 104 -0.30 18.23 -8.14
N GLN A 105 -1.19 17.54 -7.44
CA GLN A 105 -1.28 17.55 -5.99
C GLN A 105 -1.60 16.14 -5.51
N ALA A 106 -0.90 15.66 -4.47
CA ALA A 106 -1.09 14.30 -3.99
C ALA A 106 -2.48 14.06 -3.38
N SER A 107 -3.18 15.12 -2.97
CA SER A 107 -4.58 15.06 -2.53
C SER A 107 -5.62 15.14 -3.66
N ASP A 108 -5.21 15.11 -4.94
CA ASP A 108 -6.15 14.97 -6.06
C ASP A 108 -6.98 13.68 -5.89
N PRO A 109 -8.33 13.75 -5.83
CA PRO A 109 -9.19 12.59 -5.68
C PRO A 109 -8.96 11.48 -6.72
N ALA A 110 -8.68 11.84 -7.98
CA ALA A 110 -8.41 10.85 -9.03
C ALA A 110 -7.08 10.13 -8.79
N LEU A 111 -6.07 10.87 -8.31
CA LEU A 111 -4.76 10.30 -7.98
C LEU A 111 -4.83 9.39 -6.76
N LEU A 112 -5.58 9.80 -5.72
CA LEU A 112 -5.84 8.96 -4.55
C LEU A 112 -6.56 7.66 -4.94
N THR A 113 -7.49 7.73 -5.89
CA THR A 113 -8.22 6.56 -6.41
C THR A 113 -7.27 5.63 -7.17
N TRP A 114 -6.41 6.16 -8.04
CA TRP A 114 -5.39 5.37 -8.73
C TRP A 114 -4.49 4.61 -7.75
N VAL A 115 -3.93 5.33 -6.77
CA VAL A 115 -3.01 4.75 -5.77
C VAL A 115 -3.70 3.64 -4.98
N HIS A 116 -4.95 3.86 -4.58
CA HIS A 116 -5.75 2.89 -3.85
C HIS A 116 -6.07 1.64 -4.67
N VAL A 117 -6.52 1.79 -5.92
CA VAL A 117 -6.90 0.66 -6.78
C VAL A 117 -5.66 -0.18 -7.12
N ALA A 118 -4.54 0.46 -7.44
CA ALA A 118 -3.27 -0.22 -7.66
C ALA A 118 -2.82 -1.01 -6.41
N GLU A 119 -2.97 -0.41 -5.23
CA GLU A 119 -2.63 -1.06 -3.96
C GLU A 119 -3.51 -2.29 -3.66
N CYS A 120 -4.82 -2.12 -3.67
CA CYS A 120 -5.75 -3.18 -3.27
C CYS A 120 -5.80 -4.32 -4.30
N SER A 121 -5.68 -4.02 -5.59
CA SER A 121 -5.60 -5.05 -6.64
C SER A 121 -4.35 -5.93 -6.46
N CYS A 122 -3.19 -5.34 -6.16
CA CYS A 122 -1.97 -6.09 -5.91
C CYS A 122 -2.01 -6.89 -4.61
N PHE A 123 -2.58 -6.35 -3.52
CA PHE A 123 -2.77 -7.11 -2.28
C PHE A 123 -3.68 -8.32 -2.47
N MET A 124 -4.84 -8.14 -3.10
CA MET A 124 -5.75 -9.25 -3.40
C MET A 124 -5.10 -10.29 -4.31
N ALA A 125 -4.46 -9.87 -5.41
CA ALA A 125 -3.77 -10.79 -6.32
C ALA A 125 -2.67 -11.59 -5.62
N SER A 126 -1.88 -10.94 -4.77
CA SER A 126 -0.83 -11.58 -3.98
C SER A 126 -1.41 -12.57 -2.95
N HIS A 127 -2.49 -12.19 -2.27
CA HIS A 127 -3.17 -13.07 -1.32
C HIS A 127 -3.67 -14.34 -2.01
N LEU A 128 -4.37 -14.21 -3.14
CA LEU A 128 -4.86 -15.35 -3.93
C LEU A 128 -3.72 -16.23 -4.47
N ARG A 129 -2.56 -15.64 -4.77
CA ARG A 129 -1.42 -16.33 -5.36
C ARG A 129 -0.60 -17.14 -4.36
N TYR A 130 -0.43 -16.62 -3.15
CA TYR A 130 0.53 -17.16 -2.18
C TYR A 130 -0.12 -17.75 -0.93
N LYS A 131 -1.33 -17.31 -0.58
CA LYS A 131 -2.06 -17.83 0.58
C LYS A 131 -2.86 -19.04 0.16
N ARG A 132 -2.78 -20.14 0.92
CA ARG A 132 -3.49 -21.39 0.61
C ARG A 132 -5.00 -21.33 0.83
N THR A 133 -5.50 -20.29 1.50
CA THR A 133 -6.93 -20.11 1.74
C THR A 133 -7.57 -19.45 0.53
N VAL A 134 -8.56 -20.13 -0.05
CA VAL A 134 -9.40 -19.55 -1.09
C VAL A 134 -10.27 -18.46 -0.48
N VAL A 135 -10.22 -17.26 -1.05
CA VAL A 135 -11.15 -16.18 -0.74
C VAL A 135 -12.33 -16.30 -1.70
N SER A 136 -13.55 -16.52 -1.19
CA SER A 136 -14.73 -16.62 -2.05
C SER A 136 -14.95 -15.33 -2.84
N PRO A 137 -15.61 -15.38 -4.01
CA PRO A 137 -15.92 -14.17 -4.77
C PRO A 137 -16.63 -13.09 -3.94
N GLU A 138 -17.58 -13.47 -3.08
CA GLU A 138 -18.27 -12.49 -2.22
C GLU A 138 -17.30 -11.81 -1.24
N ARG A 139 -16.36 -12.58 -0.68
CA ARG A 139 -15.34 -12.04 0.23
C ARG A 139 -14.33 -11.14 -0.48
N GLN A 140 -14.12 -11.34 -1.79
CA GLN A 140 -13.31 -10.42 -2.59
C GLN A 140 -14.05 -9.10 -2.82
N GLU A 141 -15.37 -9.12 -3.06
CA GLU A 141 -16.17 -7.90 -3.11
C GLU A 141 -16.19 -7.16 -1.76
N ASP A 142 -16.38 -7.90 -0.66
CA ASP A 142 -16.32 -7.31 0.69
C ASP A 142 -14.97 -6.61 0.92
N TYR A 143 -13.85 -7.22 0.48
CA TYR A 143 -12.53 -6.61 0.59
C TYR A 143 -12.47 -5.25 -0.10
N PHE A 144 -12.90 -5.16 -1.36
CA PHE A 144 -12.85 -3.90 -2.12
C PHE A 144 -13.81 -2.84 -1.56
N ARG A 145 -14.99 -3.24 -1.07
CA ARG A 145 -15.93 -2.32 -0.39
C ARG A 145 -15.37 -1.80 0.93
N GLU A 146 -14.80 -2.67 1.74
CA GLU A 146 -14.16 -2.33 3.02
C GLU A 146 -12.95 -1.42 2.78
N SER A 147 -12.06 -1.75 1.85
CA SER A 147 -10.87 -0.94 1.56
C SER A 147 -11.22 0.43 0.98
N ALA A 148 -12.29 0.53 0.19
CA ALA A 148 -12.78 1.80 -0.37
C ALA A 148 -13.17 2.82 0.72
N GLU A 149 -13.55 2.38 1.92
CA GLU A 149 -13.82 3.30 3.03
C GLU A 149 -12.56 4.08 3.47
N ILE A 150 -11.39 3.42 3.48
CA ILE A 150 -10.12 4.09 3.79
C ILE A 150 -9.80 5.15 2.72
N ALA A 151 -9.96 4.79 1.45
CA ALA A 151 -9.71 5.70 0.33
C ALA A 151 -10.67 6.90 0.34
N ARG A 152 -11.97 6.66 0.60
CA ARG A 152 -12.98 7.71 0.75
C ARG A 152 -12.62 8.68 1.86
N ARG A 153 -12.18 8.16 3.01
CA ARG A 153 -11.71 8.99 4.13
C ARG A 153 -10.46 9.80 3.80
N LEU A 154 -9.58 9.30 2.92
CA LEU A 154 -8.44 10.06 2.41
C LEU A 154 -8.83 11.14 1.39
N GLY A 155 -10.02 11.05 0.78
CA GLY A 155 -10.55 12.02 -0.19
C GLY A 155 -10.69 11.48 -1.61
N ALA A 156 -10.46 10.18 -1.84
CA ALA A 156 -10.70 9.53 -3.14
C ALA A 156 -12.20 9.56 -3.52
N ARG A 157 -12.47 9.50 -4.82
CA ARG A 157 -13.82 9.57 -5.41
C ARG A 157 -13.94 8.56 -6.53
N ASP A 158 -15.18 8.18 -6.87
CA ASP A 158 -15.45 7.22 -7.97
C ASP A 158 -14.66 5.90 -7.81
N ILE A 159 -14.59 5.42 -6.56
CA ILE A 159 -13.75 4.27 -6.16
C ILE A 159 -14.42 2.97 -6.65
N PRO A 160 -13.75 2.17 -7.49
CA PRO A 160 -14.15 0.80 -7.81
C PRO A 160 -14.26 -0.05 -6.55
N GLN A 161 -15.37 -0.78 -6.39
CA GLN A 161 -15.72 -1.51 -5.18
C GLN A 161 -15.97 -3.01 -5.42
N THR A 162 -15.77 -3.48 -6.64
CA THR A 162 -15.82 -4.90 -7.00
C THR A 162 -14.59 -5.33 -7.80
N PRO A 163 -14.25 -6.63 -7.85
CA PRO A 163 -13.14 -7.12 -8.67
C PRO A 163 -13.28 -6.73 -10.16
N GLN A 164 -14.51 -6.76 -10.70
CA GLN A 164 -14.78 -6.40 -12.09
C GLN A 164 -14.55 -4.90 -12.32
N GLU A 165 -15.11 -4.03 -11.46
CA GLU A 165 -14.90 -2.58 -11.59
C GLU A 165 -13.42 -2.20 -11.45
N VAL A 166 -12.68 -2.89 -10.58
CA VAL A 166 -11.23 -2.71 -10.42
C VAL A 166 -10.49 -3.10 -11.70
N ALA A 167 -10.84 -4.25 -12.31
CA ALA A 167 -10.25 -4.69 -13.57
C ALA A 167 -10.54 -3.70 -14.70
N ASP A 168 -11.80 -3.25 -14.82
CA ASP A 168 -12.23 -2.28 -15.83
C ASP A 168 -11.52 -0.93 -15.64
N TYR A 169 -11.37 -0.46 -14.41
CA TYR A 169 -10.64 0.75 -14.08
C TYR A 169 -9.16 0.65 -14.47
N LEU A 170 -8.50 -0.47 -14.15
CA LEU A 170 -7.09 -0.68 -14.50
C LEU A 170 -6.88 -0.69 -16.02
N GLU A 171 -7.79 -1.32 -16.77
CA GLU A 171 -7.72 -1.32 -18.23
C GLU A 171 -7.96 0.07 -18.81
N ALA A 172 -8.94 0.82 -18.27
CA ALA A 172 -9.18 2.21 -18.67
C ALA A 172 -8.00 3.15 -18.36
N MET A 173 -7.23 2.86 -17.32
CA MET A 173 -6.03 3.63 -16.95
C MET A 173 -4.82 3.32 -17.83
N ARG A 174 -4.75 2.13 -18.43
CA ARG A 174 -3.60 1.63 -19.19
C ARG A 174 -3.02 2.63 -20.22
N PRO A 175 -3.83 3.38 -21.02
CA PRO A 175 -3.30 4.36 -21.97
C PRO A 175 -2.64 5.60 -21.34
N ARG A 176 -2.89 5.86 -20.05
CA ARG A 176 -2.34 7.01 -19.29
C ARG A 176 -1.03 6.66 -18.58
N LEU A 177 -0.69 5.38 -18.52
CA LEU A 177 0.50 4.88 -17.84
C LEU A 177 1.75 5.06 -18.72
N ARG A 178 2.87 5.36 -18.08
CA ARG A 178 4.17 5.56 -18.74
C ARG A 178 5.21 4.62 -18.12
N CYS A 179 6.11 4.10 -18.95
CA CYS A 179 7.32 3.41 -18.52
C CYS A 179 8.54 4.10 -19.14
N ASP A 180 9.14 4.99 -18.37
CA ASP A 180 10.29 5.82 -18.75
C ASP A 180 11.47 5.65 -17.80
N GLU A 181 12.50 6.49 -17.96
CA GLU A 181 13.69 6.50 -17.12
C GLU A 181 13.37 6.56 -15.62
N ARG A 182 12.46 7.44 -15.19
CA ARG A 182 12.10 7.59 -13.77
C ARG A 182 11.48 6.29 -13.24
N THR A 183 10.58 5.67 -14.01
CA THR A 183 9.97 4.39 -13.58
C THR A 183 10.98 3.25 -13.48
N ARG A 184 11.95 3.19 -14.40
CA ARG A 184 12.99 2.15 -14.39
C ARG A 184 13.92 2.32 -13.20
N GLU A 185 14.29 3.55 -12.86
CA GLU A 185 15.12 3.82 -11.68
C GLU A 185 14.40 3.42 -10.39
N VAL A 186 13.12 3.77 -10.22
CA VAL A 186 12.35 3.31 -9.06
C VAL A 186 12.26 1.77 -9.02
N ALA A 187 12.04 1.12 -10.16
CA ALA A 187 12.03 -0.33 -10.25
C ALA A 187 13.36 -0.95 -9.82
N GLU A 188 14.47 -0.44 -10.37
CA GLU A 188 15.81 -0.91 -10.05
C GLU A 188 16.09 -0.75 -8.56
N VAL A 189 15.77 0.41 -7.99
CA VAL A 189 15.93 0.68 -6.57
C VAL A 189 15.11 -0.29 -5.71
N LEU A 190 13.85 -0.55 -6.06
CA LEU A 190 12.99 -1.47 -5.31
C LEU A 190 13.43 -2.94 -5.43
N LEU A 191 13.94 -3.36 -6.59
CA LEU A 191 14.28 -4.75 -6.89
C LEU A 191 15.73 -5.12 -6.52
N SER A 192 16.64 -4.13 -6.49
CA SER A 192 18.05 -4.32 -6.12
C SER A 192 18.30 -4.24 -4.62
N HIS A 193 17.34 -3.76 -3.83
CA HIS A 193 17.49 -3.73 -2.39
C HIS A 193 17.53 -5.15 -1.82
N PRO A 194 18.59 -5.51 -1.06
CA PRO A 194 18.67 -6.82 -0.43
C PRO A 194 17.44 -7.06 0.43
N SER A 195 16.76 -8.19 0.23
CA SER A 195 15.77 -8.67 1.18
C SER A 195 16.45 -8.78 2.54
N ALA A 196 15.95 -8.07 3.54
CA ALA A 196 16.38 -8.23 4.92
C ALA A 196 16.27 -9.72 5.29
N GLY A 197 17.40 -10.43 5.29
CA GLY A 197 17.46 -11.88 5.44
C GLY A 197 18.52 -12.62 4.61
N ALA A 198 19.20 -11.97 3.66
CA ALA A 198 20.24 -12.64 2.87
C ALA A 198 21.67 -12.61 3.48
N ASP A 199 21.91 -11.77 4.49
CA ASP A 199 23.27 -11.49 5.00
C ASP A 199 23.50 -11.79 6.49
N GLU A 200 22.63 -12.56 7.14
CA GLU A 200 22.97 -13.10 8.46
C GLU A 200 23.59 -14.50 8.28
N PRO A 201 24.92 -14.67 8.40
CA PRO A 201 25.50 -16.00 8.40
C PRO A 201 24.92 -16.72 9.60
N ALA A 202 24.19 -17.82 9.35
CA ALA A 202 23.73 -18.74 10.38
C ALA A 202 24.89 -19.02 11.34
N GLY A 203 24.75 -18.55 12.59
CA GLY A 203 25.73 -18.76 13.63
C GLY A 203 26.11 -20.24 13.68
N ARG A 204 27.39 -20.54 13.49
CA ARG A 204 27.90 -21.91 13.61
C ARG A 204 27.58 -22.39 15.03
N PRO A 205 26.93 -23.55 15.21
CA PRO A 205 26.81 -24.15 16.52
C PRO A 205 28.14 -24.84 16.85
N GLY A 206 28.72 -24.49 18.00
CA GLY A 206 29.85 -25.22 18.58
C GLY A 206 30.88 -24.29 19.20
N ASP A 207 30.75 -24.08 20.51
CA ASP A 207 31.82 -24.31 21.48
C ASP A 207 31.30 -23.95 22.88
N ASP A 208 30.49 -24.85 23.44
CA ASP A 208 30.23 -24.89 24.88
C ASP A 208 30.51 -26.31 25.39
N GLU A 209 31.79 -26.69 25.36
CA GLU A 209 32.33 -27.78 26.16
C GLU A 209 33.76 -27.44 26.58
N ARG A 210 33.88 -26.82 27.77
CA ARG A 210 34.79 -27.23 28.86
C ARG A 210 35.01 -26.07 29.82
N ARG A 211 34.24 -26.08 30.91
CA ARG A 211 34.72 -25.56 32.20
C ARG A 211 34.46 -26.62 33.25
N ASN A 212 35.54 -27.33 33.59
CA ASN A 212 35.75 -27.94 34.89
C ASN A 212 36.63 -26.96 35.66
#